data_AF-A0A7Y3H5K5-F1
#
_entry.id   AF-A0A7Y3H5K5-F1
#
_cell.length_a   1.000
_cell.length_b   1.000
_cell.length_c   1.000
_cell.angle_alpha   90.00
_cell.angle_beta   90.00
_cell.angle_gamma   90.00
#
_symmetry.space_group_name_H-M   'P 1'
#
loop_
_entity.id
_entity.type
_entity.pdbx_description
1 polymer ?
#
loop_
_entity_poly.entity_id
_entity_poly.type
_entity_poly.pdbx_seq_one_letter_code
_entity_poly.pdbx_strand_id
1 'polypeptide(L)'
;MDRREAIKTSSLILGYAVTATTAAAVLNGCQADRSIDWTPKYLDKKQALLVGDISELIIPKTDTPGAKEAMVDRFIDAMLGAWKPEDRTLFTTALVDFDTEAEKQFKRGFVKCTKEQQIKVLDVLVEDSKNKDSHIFKTMKELTVVGYCKSELGATTLLTYDPVPGAPYEGCVDFSTVGATYSL
;
A
#
# COMPACT_ATOMS: atom_id res chain seq x y z
N MET A 1 48.84 -24.75 -25.81
CA MET A 1 47.51 -24.20 -25.53
C MET A 1 46.54 -25.37 -25.46
N ASP A 2 46.13 -25.73 -24.25
CA ASP A 2 45.34 -26.95 -24.01
C ASP A 2 43.86 -26.72 -24.33
N ARG A 3 43.31 -27.56 -25.21
CA ARG A 3 41.92 -27.45 -25.69
C ARG A 3 40.91 -27.54 -24.54
N ARG A 4 41.26 -28.22 -23.45
CA ARG A 4 40.42 -28.33 -22.23
C ARG A 4 40.34 -27.03 -21.44
N GLU A 5 41.44 -26.29 -21.35
CA GLU A 5 41.50 -25.00 -20.66
C GLU A 5 40.66 -23.95 -21.39
N ALA A 6 40.78 -23.91 -22.73
CA ALA A 6 39.97 -23.00 -23.55
C ALA A 6 38.47 -23.23 -23.39
N ILE A 7 38.01 -24.50 -23.37
CA ILE A 7 36.60 -24.83 -23.21
C ILE A 7 36.09 -24.42 -21.83
N LYS A 8 36.83 -24.71 -20.75
CA LYS A 8 36.42 -24.32 -19.39
C LYS A 8 36.31 -22.80 -19.22
N THR A 9 37.29 -22.07 -19.74
CA THR A 9 37.33 -20.60 -19.66
C THR A 9 36.22 -19.97 -20.48
N SER A 10 35.93 -20.49 -21.68
CA SER A 10 34.80 -20.03 -22.50
C SER A 10 33.45 -20.32 -21.83
N SER A 11 33.26 -21.48 -21.21
CA SER A 11 32.03 -21.80 -20.48
C SER A 11 31.80 -20.90 -19.26
N LEU A 12 32.86 -20.57 -18.52
CA LEU A 12 32.79 -19.64 -17.39
C LEU A 12 32.39 -18.22 -17.82
N ILE A 13 32.99 -17.69 -18.90
CA ILE A 13 32.68 -16.35 -19.41
C ILE A 13 31.22 -16.25 -19.89
N LEU A 14 30.74 -17.24 -20.64
CA LEU A 14 29.35 -17.31 -21.09
C LEU A 14 28.37 -17.47 -19.91
N GLY A 15 28.71 -18.30 -18.92
CA GLY A 15 27.89 -18.50 -17.72
C GLY A 15 27.70 -17.22 -16.91
N TYR A 16 28.78 -16.44 -16.72
CA TYR A 16 28.73 -15.16 -16.01
C TYR A 16 27.98 -14.06 -16.78
N ALA A 17 28.11 -14.01 -18.11
CA ALA A 17 27.44 -12.99 -18.92
C ALA A 17 25.90 -13.11 -18.89
N VAL A 18 25.39 -14.35 -18.85
CA VAL A 18 23.94 -14.63 -18.89
C VAL A 18 23.29 -14.49 -17.51
N THR A 19 23.98 -14.86 -16.43
CA THR A 19 23.40 -14.78 -15.07
C THR A 19 23.40 -13.37 -14.48
N ALA A 20 24.41 -12.55 -14.76
CA ALA A 20 24.47 -11.18 -14.23
C ALA A 20 23.35 -10.27 -14.81
N THR A 21 23.02 -10.44 -16.09
CA THR A 21 22.01 -9.63 -16.78
C THR A 21 20.58 -10.06 -16.44
N THR A 22 20.35 -11.36 -16.26
CA THR A 22 19.04 -11.89 -15.88
C THR A 22 18.69 -11.60 -14.42
N ALA A 23 19.64 -11.65 -13.48
CA ALA A 23 19.39 -11.28 -12.09
C ALA A 23 18.96 -9.80 -11.96
N ALA A 24 19.61 -8.88 -12.67
CA ALA A 24 19.23 -7.47 -12.69
C ALA A 24 17.86 -7.23 -13.36
N ALA A 25 17.53 -8.00 -14.41
CA ALA A 25 16.23 -7.94 -15.08
C ALA A 25 15.10 -8.51 -14.23
N VAL A 26 15.34 -9.57 -13.44
CA VAL A 26 14.36 -10.12 -12.49
C VAL A 26 14.15 -9.17 -11.31
N LEU A 27 15.21 -8.53 -10.81
CA LEU A 27 15.12 -7.53 -9.73
C LEU A 27 14.41 -6.23 -10.15
N ASN A 28 14.43 -5.88 -11.45
CA ASN A 28 13.76 -4.68 -11.99
C ASN A 28 12.47 -4.98 -12.77
N GLY A 29 12.16 -6.26 -13.03
CA GLY A 29 11.14 -6.68 -14.01
C GLY A 29 9.70 -6.67 -13.49
N CYS A 30 9.50 -6.65 -12.18
CA CYS A 30 8.18 -6.40 -11.59
C CYS A 30 8.02 -4.91 -11.30
N GLN A 31 8.08 -4.04 -12.32
CA GLN A 31 7.44 -2.75 -12.17
C GLN A 31 5.94 -3.01 -12.08
N ALA A 32 5.38 -2.87 -10.88
CA ALA A 32 3.94 -2.90 -10.68
C ALA A 32 3.30 -1.93 -11.68
N ASP A 33 2.26 -2.37 -12.38
CA ASP A 33 1.49 -1.50 -13.26
C ASP A 33 1.04 -0.26 -12.46
N ARG A 34 1.48 0.92 -12.89
CA ARG A 34 1.19 2.21 -12.26
C ARG A 34 0.12 2.99 -13.02
N SER A 35 -0.63 2.31 -13.89
CA SER A 35 -1.79 2.92 -14.53
C SER A 35 -2.92 3.08 -13.51
N ILE A 36 -3.59 4.23 -13.57
CA ILE A 36 -4.89 4.43 -12.93
C ILE A 36 -5.94 4.34 -14.04
N ASP A 37 -6.89 3.43 -13.87
CA ASP A 37 -8.04 3.18 -14.75
C ASP A 37 -9.22 4.12 -14.45
N TRP A 38 -9.07 5.00 -13.47
CA TRP A 38 -10.07 5.97 -13.02
C TRP A 38 -9.50 7.39 -13.01
N THR A 39 -10.38 8.39 -13.01
CA THR A 39 -9.99 9.81 -12.95
C THR A 39 -10.31 10.37 -11.56
N PRO A 40 -9.29 10.72 -10.76
CA PRO A 40 -9.50 11.36 -9.46
C PRO A 40 -10.18 12.72 -9.58
N LYS A 41 -11.03 13.04 -8.61
CA LYS A 41 -11.79 14.30 -8.57
C LYS A 41 -11.11 15.36 -7.71
N TYR A 42 -10.43 14.96 -6.63
CA TYR A 42 -9.86 15.85 -5.64
C TYR A 42 -8.35 15.65 -5.45
N LEU A 43 -7.84 14.46 -5.75
CA LEU A 43 -6.41 14.18 -5.86
C LEU A 43 -5.92 14.45 -7.29
N ASP A 44 -4.63 14.72 -7.45
CA ASP A 44 -3.99 14.56 -8.76
C ASP A 44 -3.55 13.10 -8.99
N LYS A 45 -3.09 12.78 -10.20
CA LYS A 45 -2.68 11.40 -10.56
C LYS A 45 -1.52 10.89 -9.71
N LYS A 46 -0.57 11.74 -9.32
CA LYS A 46 0.58 11.36 -8.49
C LYS A 46 0.14 11.11 -7.05
N GLN A 47 -0.71 11.99 -6.53
CA GLN A 47 -1.30 11.84 -5.20
C GLN A 47 -2.16 10.58 -5.11
N ALA A 48 -2.97 10.27 -6.12
CA ALA A 48 -3.76 9.03 -6.14
C ALA A 48 -2.88 7.77 -6.09
N LEU A 49 -1.79 7.74 -6.88
CA LEU A 49 -0.82 6.64 -6.84
C LEU A 49 -0.13 6.53 -5.48
N LEU A 50 0.27 7.66 -4.90
CA LEU A 50 0.90 7.73 -3.58
C LEU A 50 -0.05 7.22 -2.49
N VAL A 51 -1.30 7.68 -2.48
CA VAL A 51 -2.36 7.25 -1.56
C VAL A 51 -2.62 5.75 -1.70
N GLY A 52 -2.66 5.22 -2.93
CA GLY A 52 -2.79 3.78 -3.18
C GLY A 52 -1.59 2.99 -2.65
N ASP A 53 -0.36 3.42 -2.92
CA ASP A 53 0.86 2.76 -2.42
C ASP A 53 0.93 2.76 -0.89
N ILE A 54 0.63 3.88 -0.24
CA ILE A 54 0.62 3.99 1.23
C ILE A 54 -0.48 3.10 1.82
N SER A 55 -1.69 3.13 1.24
CA SER A 55 -2.81 2.31 1.72
C SER A 55 -2.48 0.82 1.63
N GLU A 56 -1.83 0.38 0.54
CA GLU A 56 -1.36 -1.00 0.37
C GLU A 56 -0.27 -1.38 1.39
N LEU A 57 0.57 -0.44 1.83
CA LEU A 57 1.55 -0.73 2.87
C LEU A 57 0.90 -0.87 4.26
N ILE A 58 -0.21 -0.16 4.50
CA ILE A 58 -0.96 -0.22 5.76
C ILE A 58 -1.79 -1.51 5.82
N ILE A 59 -2.48 -1.89 4.73
CA ILE A 59 -3.21 -3.16 4.60
C ILE A 59 -2.73 -3.86 3.31
N PRO A 60 -1.61 -4.62 3.39
CA PRO A 60 -1.06 -5.31 2.24
C PRO A 60 -1.87 -6.55 1.89
N LYS A 61 -1.87 -6.90 0.60
CA LYS A 61 -2.31 -8.22 0.16
C LYS A 61 -1.50 -9.31 0.88
N THR A 62 -2.21 -10.20 1.56
CA THR A 62 -1.66 -11.41 2.17
C THR A 62 -2.52 -12.60 1.74
N ASP A 63 -3.08 -13.36 2.69
CA ASP A 63 -4.11 -14.36 2.41
C ASP A 63 -5.48 -13.69 2.16
N THR A 64 -5.62 -12.41 2.53
CA THR A 64 -6.76 -11.55 2.21
C THR A 64 -6.38 -10.49 1.17
N PRO A 65 -7.35 -9.93 0.40
CA PRO A 65 -7.10 -8.86 -0.56
C PRO A 65 -6.50 -7.60 0.09
N GLY A 66 -5.61 -6.91 -0.61
CA GLY A 66 -4.99 -5.66 -0.11
C GLY A 66 -5.87 -4.41 -0.29
N ALA A 67 -5.41 -3.28 0.26
CA ALA A 67 -6.12 -2.00 0.15
C ALA A 67 -6.33 -1.51 -1.29
N LYS A 68 -5.40 -1.78 -2.20
CA LYS A 68 -5.56 -1.45 -3.62
C LYS A 68 -6.64 -2.28 -4.30
N GLU A 69 -6.72 -3.56 -3.97
CA GLU A 69 -7.79 -4.43 -4.48
C GLU A 69 -9.16 -3.98 -3.96
N ALA A 70 -9.20 -3.46 -2.73
CA ALA A 70 -10.39 -2.84 -2.14
C ALA A 70 -10.67 -1.40 -2.62
N MET A 71 -9.89 -0.87 -3.59
CA MET A 71 -10.05 0.47 -4.16
C MET A 71 -10.09 1.59 -3.10
N VAL A 72 -9.28 1.46 -2.04
CA VAL A 72 -9.25 2.42 -0.92
C VAL A 72 -8.83 3.81 -1.38
N ASP A 73 -7.98 3.92 -2.39
CA ASP A 73 -7.59 5.20 -3.01
C ASP A 73 -8.80 5.96 -3.59
N ARG A 74 -9.72 5.25 -4.24
CA ARG A 74 -10.98 5.81 -4.77
C ARG A 74 -11.89 6.26 -3.65
N PHE A 75 -12.00 5.46 -2.58
CA PHE A 75 -12.75 5.83 -1.39
C PHE A 75 -12.21 7.11 -0.76
N ILE A 76 -10.89 7.24 -0.63
CA ILE A 76 -10.24 8.43 -0.06
C ILE A 76 -10.54 9.66 -0.91
N ASP A 77 -10.37 9.59 -2.23
CA ASP A 77 -10.72 10.71 -3.13
C ASP A 77 -12.20 11.09 -2.99
N ALA A 78 -13.11 10.12 -2.94
CA ALA A 78 -14.53 10.39 -2.73
C ALA A 78 -14.81 11.05 -1.36
N MET A 79 -14.16 10.60 -0.28
CA MET A 79 -14.29 11.15 1.08
C MET A 79 -13.85 12.61 1.15
N LEU A 80 -12.81 13.00 0.40
CA LEU A 80 -12.39 14.40 0.32
C LEU A 80 -13.52 15.31 -0.18
N GLY A 81 -14.49 14.79 -0.95
CA GLY A 81 -15.67 15.53 -1.38
C GLY A 81 -16.58 16.00 -0.24
N ALA A 82 -16.58 15.30 0.90
CA ALA A 82 -17.35 15.67 2.09
C ALA A 82 -16.60 16.63 3.02
N TRP A 83 -15.32 16.87 2.78
CA TRP A 83 -14.48 17.72 3.62
C TRP A 83 -14.59 19.20 3.22
N LYS A 84 -14.33 20.09 4.18
CA LYS A 84 -14.20 21.52 3.90
C LYS A 84 -12.98 21.76 2.99
N PRO A 85 -13.01 22.79 2.12
CA PRO A 85 -11.88 23.07 1.22
C PRO A 85 -10.54 23.25 1.94
N GLU A 86 -10.55 23.83 3.14
CA GLU A 86 -9.36 24.08 3.94
C GLU A 86 -8.75 22.76 4.45
N ASP A 87 -9.59 21.88 5.00
CA ASP A 87 -9.18 20.56 5.51
C ASP A 87 -8.67 19.66 4.38
N ARG A 88 -9.33 19.72 3.21
CA ARG A 88 -8.89 19.01 2.00
C ARG A 88 -7.52 19.47 1.56
N THR A 89 -7.29 20.78 1.53
CA THR A 89 -6.00 21.38 1.13
C THR A 89 -4.90 21.01 2.11
N LEU A 90 -5.20 21.01 3.42
CA LEU A 90 -4.26 20.59 4.44
C LEU A 90 -3.81 19.14 4.21
N PHE A 91 -4.75 18.23 3.95
CA PHE A 91 -4.46 16.84 3.68
C PHE A 91 -3.63 16.64 2.41
N THR A 92 -4.06 17.20 1.27
CA THR A 92 -3.34 17.01 0.01
C THR A 92 -1.95 17.64 0.00
N THR A 93 -1.75 18.72 0.78
CA THR A 93 -0.42 19.32 0.98
C THR A 93 0.45 18.42 1.84
N ALA A 94 -0.08 17.87 2.94
CA ALA A 94 0.68 17.02 3.85
C ALA A 94 1.09 15.67 3.23
N LEU A 95 0.49 15.24 2.13
CA LEU A 95 0.96 14.07 1.37
C LEU A 95 2.41 14.22 0.88
N VAL A 96 2.93 15.45 0.74
CA VAL A 96 4.33 15.69 0.34
C VAL A 96 5.33 15.19 1.37
N ASP A 97 4.92 14.97 2.62
CA ASP A 97 5.82 14.53 3.70
C ASP A 97 6.40 13.14 3.41
N PHE A 98 5.63 12.26 2.76
CA PHE A 98 6.11 10.94 2.34
C PHE A 98 7.21 11.04 1.28
N ASP A 99 7.01 11.88 0.27
CA ASP A 99 8.03 12.13 -0.76
C ASP A 99 9.25 12.83 -0.17
N THR A 100 9.04 13.76 0.77
CA THR A 100 10.13 14.49 1.44
C THR A 100 11.02 13.56 2.24
N GLU A 101 10.44 12.65 3.02
CA GLU A 101 11.21 11.68 3.80
C GLU A 101 11.88 10.63 2.88
N ALA A 102 11.22 10.21 1.80
CA ALA A 102 11.81 9.33 0.78
C ALA A 102 13.02 9.97 0.07
N GLU A 103 12.91 11.24 -0.34
CA GLU A 103 14.01 11.99 -0.96
C GLU A 103 15.17 12.24 0.00
N LYS A 104 14.86 12.48 1.28
CA LYS A 104 15.86 12.63 2.34
C LYS A 104 16.69 11.36 2.50
N GLN A 105 16.07 10.19 2.59
CA GLN A 105 16.76 8.91 2.82
C GLN A 105 17.33 8.26 1.56
N PHE A 106 16.61 8.32 0.44
CA PHE A 106 16.88 7.49 -0.75
C PHE A 106 17.05 8.27 -2.06
N LYS A 107 16.95 9.62 -2.02
CA LYS A 107 17.13 10.53 -3.17
C LYS A 107 16.21 10.20 -4.36
N ARG A 108 14.99 9.76 -4.03
CA ARG A 108 13.91 9.46 -4.98
C ARG A 108 12.57 9.60 -4.27
N GLY A 109 11.53 9.98 -5.01
CA GLY A 109 10.16 10.02 -4.50
C GLY A 109 9.65 8.66 -4.03
N PHE A 110 8.70 8.67 -3.11
CA PHE A 110 8.19 7.51 -2.38
C PHE A 110 7.69 6.41 -3.31
N VAL A 111 6.92 6.76 -4.35
CA VAL A 111 6.39 5.80 -5.33
C VAL A 111 7.52 5.13 -6.13
N LYS A 112 8.72 5.73 -6.21
CA LYS A 112 9.89 5.17 -6.91
C LYS A 112 10.82 4.36 -6.00
N CYS A 113 10.55 4.33 -4.69
CA CYS A 113 11.28 3.49 -3.75
C CYS A 113 10.96 2.00 -3.94
N THR A 114 11.88 1.11 -3.54
CA THR A 114 11.55 -0.32 -3.37
C THR A 114 10.59 -0.50 -2.20
N LYS A 115 9.90 -1.63 -2.09
CA LYS A 115 8.99 -1.89 -0.96
C LYS A 115 9.70 -1.75 0.39
N GLU A 116 10.91 -2.26 0.52
CA GLU A 116 11.71 -2.17 1.75
C GLU A 116 12.07 -0.72 2.08
N GLN A 117 12.32 0.10 1.06
CA GLN A 117 12.58 1.53 1.24
C GLN A 117 11.30 2.28 1.63
N GLN A 118 10.15 1.96 1.03
CA GLN A 118 8.87 2.55 1.38
C GLN A 118 8.49 2.23 2.84
N ILE A 119 8.70 0.99 3.29
CA ILE A 119 8.49 0.59 4.69
C ILE A 119 9.36 1.42 5.63
N LYS A 120 10.65 1.63 5.31
CA LYS A 120 11.53 2.47 6.13
C LYS A 120 11.09 3.93 6.21
N VAL A 121 10.56 4.49 5.12
CA VAL A 121 9.97 5.83 5.15
C VAL A 121 8.73 5.85 6.06
N LEU A 122 7.87 4.83 5.91
CA LEU A 122 6.65 4.71 6.71
C LEU A 122 6.97 4.56 8.20
N ASP A 123 7.97 3.77 8.58
CA ASP A 123 8.43 3.59 9.96
C ASP A 123 8.84 4.93 10.61
N VAL A 124 9.53 5.79 9.86
CA VAL A 124 9.91 7.13 10.35
C VAL A 124 8.68 8.00 10.58
N LEU A 125 7.72 7.99 9.66
CA LEU A 125 6.48 8.76 9.81
C LEU A 125 5.57 8.20 10.89
N VAL A 126 5.60 6.89 11.13
CA VAL A 126 4.91 6.25 12.27
C VAL A 126 5.51 6.76 13.57
N GLU A 127 6.83 6.73 13.70
CA GLU A 127 7.53 7.21 14.90
C GLU A 127 7.24 8.68 15.18
N ASP A 128 7.36 9.53 14.16
CA ASP A 128 7.09 10.96 14.25
C ASP A 128 5.63 11.27 14.62
N SER A 129 4.69 10.37 14.27
CA SER A 129 3.28 10.55 14.58
C SER A 129 2.89 10.28 16.04
N LYS A 130 3.68 9.49 16.80
CA LYS A 130 3.24 8.94 18.10
C LYS A 130 2.75 10.00 19.09
N ASN A 131 3.44 11.14 19.16
CA ASN A 131 3.17 12.21 20.13
C ASN A 131 2.47 13.44 19.52
N LYS A 132 1.94 13.32 18.29
CA LYS A 132 1.26 14.42 17.60
C LYS A 132 -0.23 14.12 17.48
N ASP A 133 -1.10 15.02 17.94
CA ASP A 133 -2.54 14.82 17.84
C ASP A 133 -3.01 14.75 16.37
N SER A 134 -2.41 15.58 15.52
CA SER A 134 -2.63 15.57 14.07
C SER A 134 -1.34 15.23 13.34
N HIS A 135 -1.37 14.21 12.48
CA HIS A 135 -0.26 13.81 11.64
C HIS A 135 -0.78 13.08 10.39
N ILE A 136 -0.17 13.32 9.24
CA ILE A 136 -0.64 12.75 7.96
C ILE A 136 -0.69 11.22 7.99
N PHE A 137 0.29 10.56 8.60
CA PHE A 137 0.25 9.10 8.77
C PHE A 137 -0.98 8.62 9.54
N LYS A 138 -1.41 9.35 10.60
CA LYS A 138 -2.60 8.98 11.38
C LYS A 138 -3.86 9.12 10.53
N THR A 139 -4.00 10.23 9.80
CA THR A 139 -5.12 10.46 8.89
C THR A 139 -5.17 9.42 7.77
N MET A 140 -4.02 9.10 7.16
CA MET A 140 -3.92 8.05 6.15
C MET A 140 -4.31 6.69 6.72
N LYS A 141 -3.78 6.30 7.88
CA LYS A 141 -4.13 5.05 8.55
C LYS A 141 -5.62 4.93 8.83
N GLU A 142 -6.22 5.97 9.38
CA GLU A 142 -7.66 6.00 9.69
C GLU A 142 -8.50 5.86 8.42
N LEU A 143 -8.20 6.66 7.40
CA LEU A 143 -8.90 6.59 6.11
C LEU A 143 -8.74 5.24 5.42
N THR A 144 -7.55 4.65 5.47
CA THR A 144 -7.30 3.33 4.90
C THR A 144 -8.10 2.24 5.62
N VAL A 145 -8.10 2.24 6.96
CA VAL A 145 -8.85 1.25 7.75
C VAL A 145 -10.35 1.41 7.51
N VAL A 146 -10.88 2.64 7.56
CA VAL A 146 -12.30 2.90 7.33
C VAL A 146 -12.69 2.50 5.91
N GLY A 147 -11.91 2.90 4.91
CA GLY A 147 -12.18 2.57 3.51
C GLY A 147 -12.16 1.07 3.25
N TYR A 148 -11.17 0.36 3.80
CA TYR A 148 -11.07 -1.09 3.64
C TYR A 148 -12.23 -1.81 4.32
N CYS A 149 -12.51 -1.52 5.60
CA CYS A 149 -13.59 -2.18 6.35
C CYS A 149 -14.99 -1.88 5.80
N LYS A 150 -15.18 -0.78 5.07
CA LYS A 150 -16.43 -0.43 4.37
C LYS A 150 -16.50 -0.92 2.93
N SER A 151 -15.43 -1.51 2.40
CA SER A 151 -15.44 -2.16 1.09
C SER A 151 -16.11 -3.53 1.18
N GLU A 152 -16.65 -4.03 0.07
CA GLU A 152 -17.19 -5.40 -0.01
C GLU A 152 -16.12 -6.43 0.39
N LEU A 153 -14.88 -6.25 -0.08
CA LEU A 153 -13.76 -7.15 0.24
C LEU A 153 -13.47 -7.17 1.74
N GLY A 154 -13.33 -6.01 2.38
CA GLY A 154 -13.09 -5.95 3.82
C GLY A 154 -14.27 -6.48 4.63
N ALA A 155 -15.50 -6.15 4.23
CA ALA A 155 -16.71 -6.58 4.91
C ALA A 155 -16.94 -8.10 4.85
N THR A 156 -16.52 -8.76 3.77
CA THR A 156 -16.78 -10.20 3.54
C THR A 156 -15.59 -11.11 3.85
N THR A 157 -14.36 -10.59 3.79
CA THR A 157 -13.13 -11.40 4.00
C THR A 157 -12.48 -11.17 5.36
N LEU A 158 -12.48 -9.93 5.87
CA LEU A 158 -11.91 -9.59 7.17
C LEU A 158 -12.96 -9.59 8.28
N LEU A 159 -14.18 -9.15 7.95
CA LEU A 159 -15.30 -9.03 8.89
C LEU A 159 -16.35 -10.11 8.61
N THR A 160 -17.24 -10.31 9.58
CA THR A 160 -18.43 -11.14 9.43
C THR A 160 -19.55 -10.29 8.83
N TYR A 161 -19.88 -10.54 7.56
CA TYR A 161 -21.01 -9.89 6.90
C TYR A 161 -22.33 -10.60 7.25
N ASP A 162 -23.19 -9.92 8.02
CA ASP A 162 -24.56 -10.35 8.28
C ASP A 162 -25.54 -9.27 7.76
N PRO A 163 -26.21 -9.52 6.61
CA PRO A 163 -27.10 -8.53 6.01
C PRO A 163 -28.41 -8.33 6.81
N VAL A 164 -28.78 -9.25 7.70
CA VAL A 164 -30.01 -9.17 8.51
C VAL A 164 -29.66 -9.53 9.96
N PRO A 165 -28.98 -8.62 10.70
CA PRO A 165 -28.55 -8.90 12.04
C PRO A 165 -29.74 -9.09 13.00
N GLY A 166 -29.63 -10.07 13.90
CA GLY A 166 -30.45 -10.15 15.10
C GLY A 166 -31.71 -11.03 15.07
N ALA A 167 -31.78 -12.05 14.21
CA ALA A 167 -32.88 -13.03 14.26
C ALA A 167 -32.35 -14.48 14.36
N PRO A 168 -32.27 -15.06 15.58
CA PRO A 168 -32.57 -14.48 16.89
C PRO A 168 -31.51 -13.46 17.37
N TYR A 169 -31.90 -12.53 18.24
CA TYR A 169 -30.97 -11.57 18.85
C TYR A 169 -30.15 -12.27 19.94
N GLU A 170 -28.84 -12.37 19.71
CA GLU A 170 -27.88 -12.93 20.66
C GLU A 170 -27.08 -11.79 21.30
N GLY A 171 -27.50 -11.35 22.48
CA GLY A 171 -26.89 -10.20 23.16
C GLY A 171 -25.44 -10.42 23.63
N CYS A 172 -25.04 -11.67 23.83
CA CYS A 172 -23.67 -12.07 24.15
C CYS A 172 -23.31 -13.32 23.34
N VAL A 173 -22.37 -13.18 22.42
CA VAL A 173 -21.75 -14.28 21.68
C VAL A 173 -20.28 -14.35 22.05
N ASP A 174 -19.75 -15.56 22.22
CA ASP A 174 -18.33 -15.72 22.50
C ASP A 174 -17.54 -15.36 21.23
N PHE A 175 -16.51 -14.52 21.34
CA PHE A 175 -15.69 -14.15 20.18
C PHE A 175 -15.10 -15.39 19.50
N SER A 176 -14.77 -16.43 20.27
CA SER A 176 -14.26 -17.70 19.73
C SER A 176 -15.26 -18.44 18.85
N THR A 177 -16.57 -18.19 19.02
CA THR A 177 -17.63 -18.80 18.17
C THR A 177 -17.85 -18.04 16.86
N VAL A 178 -17.61 -16.73 16.84
CA VAL A 178 -17.82 -15.89 15.64
C VAL A 178 -16.54 -15.78 14.81
N GLY A 179 -15.37 -15.75 15.46
CA GLY A 179 -14.06 -15.73 14.82
C GLY A 179 -13.65 -14.37 14.23
N ALA A 180 -14.59 -13.45 14.02
CA ALA A 180 -14.34 -12.08 13.55
C ALA A 180 -15.41 -11.10 14.05
N THR A 181 -15.11 -9.81 13.95
CA THR A 181 -16.07 -8.74 14.24
C THR A 181 -17.06 -8.58 13.07
N TYR A 182 -18.29 -8.20 13.35
CA TYR A 182 -19.30 -7.93 12.31
C TYR A 182 -19.00 -6.65 11.52
N SER A 183 -19.32 -6.67 10.22
CA SER A 183 -19.37 -5.46 9.40
C SER A 183 -20.61 -4.63 9.78
N LEU A 184 -20.43 -3.33 10.03
CA LEU A 184 -21.48 -2.37 10.38
C LEU A 184 -22.24 -1.85 9.16
#